data_AF-A0A7W7G2R8-F1
#
_entry.id   AF-A0A7W7G2R8-F1
#
_cell.length_a   1.000
_cell.length_b   1.000
_cell.length_c   1.000
_cell.angle_alpha   90.00
_cell.angle_beta   90.00
_cell.angle_gamma   90.00
#
_symmetry.space_group_name_H-M   'P 1'
#
loop_
_entity.id
_entity.type
_entity.pdbx_description
1 polymer ?
#
loop_
_entity_poly.entity_id
_entity_poly.type
_entity_poly.pdbx_seq_one_letter_code
_entity_poly.pdbx_strand_id
1 'polypeptide(L)'
;MRFTRAAAVATAAIVASALTAAPASAHGKTKPLGTKSLAAVLTADKSGFDRNGHDYDILTAAVQAVLKAKPASPVKVLADGKTPVTAFIPNDLAFRRLVADIQHTKRLPGEKAAFTAVAGLGINTVESVLLYHVVPGATITRKAALKSDGAKLKTATGATIKVDVYGRWHKRIALIDADRSDRNPRINRFDINKGNKQIAHGIDRVLRPIDLP
;
A
#
# COMPACT_ATOMS: atom_id res chain seq x y z
N MET A 1 37.87 -63.10 -54.88
CA MET A 1 37.94 -61.67 -54.50
C MET A 1 36.84 -61.37 -53.49
N ARG A 2 37.19 -60.64 -52.41
CA ARG A 2 36.33 -59.98 -51.39
C ARG A 2 35.89 -60.77 -50.14
N PHE A 3 36.87 -60.87 -49.22
CA PHE A 3 36.86 -60.62 -47.76
C PHE A 3 35.57 -60.67 -46.91
N THR A 4 35.56 -61.68 -46.01
CA THR A 4 35.28 -61.70 -44.55
C THR A 4 34.59 -60.52 -43.84
N ARG A 5 33.61 -60.81 -42.96
CA ARG A 5 33.71 -60.82 -41.47
C ARG A 5 32.33 -60.96 -40.78
N ALA A 6 32.31 -61.76 -39.70
CA ALA A 6 31.20 -61.94 -38.78
C ALA A 6 31.08 -60.78 -37.77
N ALA A 7 29.87 -60.55 -37.23
CA ALA A 7 29.64 -60.05 -35.88
C ALA A 7 28.16 -60.21 -35.48
N ALA A 8 27.91 -61.00 -34.44
CA ALA A 8 26.65 -61.04 -33.71
C ALA A 8 26.61 -59.85 -32.73
N VAL A 9 25.46 -59.18 -32.61
CA VAL A 9 25.17 -58.24 -31.53
C VAL A 9 23.75 -58.52 -31.03
N ALA A 10 23.67 -59.09 -29.84
CA ALA A 10 22.48 -59.07 -29.01
C ALA A 10 22.47 -57.75 -28.22
N THR A 11 21.32 -57.08 -28.07
CA THR A 11 21.02 -56.28 -26.86
C THR A 11 19.57 -55.80 -26.77
N ALA A 12 18.92 -56.23 -25.69
CA ALA A 12 18.01 -55.52 -24.79
C ALA A 12 16.79 -54.76 -25.35
N ALA A 13 15.61 -55.35 -25.14
CA ALA A 13 14.33 -54.65 -25.10
C ALA A 13 14.28 -53.73 -23.85
N ILE A 14 14.16 -52.42 -24.07
CA ILE A 14 13.94 -51.43 -23.00
C ILE A 14 12.42 -51.36 -22.76
N VAL A 15 11.99 -51.85 -21.60
CA VAL A 15 10.63 -51.62 -21.07
C VAL A 15 10.61 -50.19 -20.53
N ALA A 16 9.95 -49.29 -21.25
CA ALA A 16 9.73 -47.91 -20.79
C ALA A 16 8.57 -47.89 -19.78
N SER A 17 8.91 -47.93 -18.50
CA SER A 17 7.97 -47.69 -17.40
C SER A 17 7.52 -46.22 -17.42
N ALA A 18 6.30 -45.95 -17.88
CA ALA A 18 5.69 -44.63 -17.80
C ALA A 18 5.32 -44.31 -16.34
N LEU A 19 6.23 -43.65 -15.62
CA LEU A 19 5.93 -43.00 -14.34
C LEU A 19 5.09 -41.75 -14.61
N THR A 20 3.77 -41.86 -14.46
CA THR A 20 2.88 -40.70 -14.39
C THR A 20 3.18 -39.92 -13.11
N ALA A 21 4.05 -38.91 -13.19
CA ALA A 21 4.23 -37.96 -12.11
C ALA A 21 2.96 -37.11 -11.97
N ALA A 22 2.15 -37.42 -10.95
CA ALA A 22 1.04 -36.56 -10.56
C ALA A 22 1.59 -35.18 -10.10
N PRO A 23 0.95 -34.06 -10.44
CA PRO A 23 1.40 -32.75 -9.98
C PRO A 23 1.24 -32.68 -8.46
N ALA A 24 2.37 -32.56 -7.75
CA ALA A 24 2.39 -32.28 -6.32
C ALA A 24 1.80 -30.88 -6.08
N SER A 25 0.50 -30.81 -5.78
CA SER A 25 -0.12 -29.60 -5.27
C SER A 25 0.40 -29.34 -3.87
N ALA A 26 1.43 -28.49 -3.76
CA ALA A 26 1.91 -27.96 -2.50
C ALA A 26 0.84 -27.01 -1.91
N HIS A 27 -0.20 -27.59 -1.29
CA HIS A 27 -1.13 -26.88 -0.42
C HIS A 27 -0.41 -26.55 0.90
N GLY A 28 0.51 -25.59 0.86
CA GLY A 28 0.94 -24.91 2.07
C GLY A 28 -0.30 -24.28 2.70
N LYS A 29 -0.66 -24.71 3.91
CA LYS A 29 -1.75 -24.13 4.71
C LYS A 29 -1.41 -22.69 5.08
N THR A 30 -1.53 -21.76 4.15
CA THR A 30 -1.53 -20.33 4.48
C THR A 30 -2.81 -20.06 5.24
N LYS A 31 -2.68 -19.66 6.52
CA LYS A 31 -3.81 -19.21 7.32
C LYS A 31 -4.64 -18.21 6.50
N PRO A 32 -5.95 -18.41 6.33
CA PRO A 32 -6.79 -17.47 5.60
C PRO A 32 -6.64 -16.06 6.19
N LEU A 33 -6.53 -15.05 5.32
CA LEU A 33 -6.48 -13.65 5.76
C LEU A 33 -7.83 -13.27 6.38
N GLY A 34 -7.76 -12.53 7.48
CA GLY A 34 -8.93 -11.92 8.11
C GLY A 34 -9.54 -10.81 7.25
N THR A 35 -10.71 -10.33 7.66
CA THR A 35 -11.49 -9.32 6.95
C THR A 35 -11.76 -8.07 7.80
N LYS A 36 -10.92 -7.79 8.79
CA LYS A 36 -11.00 -6.51 9.50
C LYS A 36 -10.66 -5.39 8.52
N SER A 37 -11.55 -4.41 8.37
CA SER A 37 -11.34 -3.28 7.46
C SER A 37 -10.42 -2.24 8.09
N LEU A 38 -9.74 -1.44 7.25
CA LEU A 38 -8.91 -0.34 7.71
C LEU A 38 -9.74 0.73 8.41
N ALA A 39 -10.96 1.01 7.94
CA ALA A 39 -11.88 1.90 8.63
C ALA A 39 -12.09 1.46 10.09
N ALA A 40 -12.34 0.17 10.33
CA ALA A 40 -12.51 -0.36 11.69
C ALA A 40 -11.23 -0.34 12.54
N VAL A 41 -10.04 -0.32 11.92
CA VAL A 41 -8.77 -0.13 12.66
C VAL A 41 -8.57 1.33 13.03
N LEU A 42 -8.87 2.24 12.11
CA LEU A 42 -8.70 3.69 12.32
C LEU A 42 -9.70 4.23 13.34
N THR A 43 -10.96 3.81 13.30
CA THR A 43 -11.99 4.23 14.26
C THR A 43 -11.92 3.49 15.61
N ALA A 44 -10.97 2.58 15.79
CA ALA A 44 -10.76 1.94 17.09
C ALA A 44 -10.13 2.93 18.08
N ASP A 45 -9.42 3.93 17.57
CA ASP A 45 -8.96 5.06 18.35
C ASP A 45 -10.12 6.03 18.65
N LYS A 46 -10.13 6.57 19.85
CA LYS A 46 -11.18 7.46 20.37
C LYS A 46 -10.61 8.73 21.01
N SER A 47 -9.32 9.00 20.82
CA SER A 47 -8.65 10.24 21.21
C SER A 47 -9.35 11.47 20.62
N GLY A 48 -9.66 11.42 19.32
CA GLY A 48 -10.09 12.61 18.58
C GLY A 48 -8.93 13.61 18.45
N PHE A 49 -9.21 14.82 17.96
CA PHE A 49 -8.15 15.82 17.75
C PHE A 49 -7.47 16.22 19.07
N ASP A 50 -6.19 15.90 19.19
CA ASP A 50 -5.38 16.14 20.36
C ASP A 50 -4.01 16.79 20.00
N ARG A 51 -2.92 16.38 20.64
CA ARG A 51 -1.55 16.90 20.41
C ARG A 51 -0.60 15.83 19.87
N ASN A 52 -1.06 14.59 19.71
CA ASN A 52 -0.30 13.44 19.30
C ASN A 52 -0.30 13.34 17.77
N GLY A 53 0.65 14.00 17.12
CA GLY A 53 0.76 13.92 15.65
C GLY A 53 1.12 12.54 15.06
N HIS A 54 1.11 11.45 15.83
CA HIS A 54 1.44 10.09 15.39
C HIS A 54 0.24 9.16 15.22
N ASP A 55 -0.96 9.57 15.66
CA ASP A 55 -2.21 8.90 15.33
C ASP A 55 -2.75 9.36 13.96
N TYR A 56 -4.02 9.07 13.72
CA TYR A 56 -4.68 9.19 12.42
C TYR A 56 -6.07 9.83 12.56
N ASP A 57 -6.25 10.74 13.53
CA ASP A 57 -7.53 11.39 13.80
C ASP A 57 -7.98 12.27 12.62
N ILE A 58 -7.06 13.05 12.02
CA ILE A 58 -7.36 13.85 10.82
C ILE A 58 -7.74 12.95 9.64
N LEU A 59 -7.02 11.85 9.43
CA LEU A 59 -7.33 10.90 8.34
C LEU A 59 -8.72 10.29 8.53
N THR A 60 -9.02 9.86 9.76
CA THR A 60 -10.29 9.22 10.12
C THR A 60 -11.44 10.20 9.88
N ALA A 61 -11.31 11.44 10.33
CA ALA A 61 -12.28 12.49 10.09
C ALA A 61 -12.45 12.80 8.59
N ALA A 62 -11.36 12.84 7.81
CA ALA A 62 -11.43 13.08 6.36
C ALA A 62 -12.17 11.97 5.61
N VAL A 63 -11.90 10.70 5.93
CA VAL A 63 -12.61 9.54 5.36
C VAL A 63 -14.10 9.60 5.71
N GLN A 64 -14.45 9.89 6.97
CA GLN A 64 -15.84 10.03 7.40
C GLN A 64 -16.55 11.19 6.69
N ALA A 65 -15.88 12.34 6.53
CA ALA A 65 -16.42 13.49 5.82
C ALA A 65 -16.73 13.16 4.34
N VAL A 66 -15.80 12.48 3.64
CA VAL A 66 -16.01 12.05 2.25
C VAL A 66 -17.14 11.05 2.15
N LEU A 67 -17.22 10.05 3.02
CA LEU A 67 -18.31 9.06 2.99
C LEU A 67 -19.68 9.67 3.36
N LYS A 68 -19.70 10.67 4.25
CA LYS A 68 -20.93 11.40 4.60
C LYS A 68 -21.44 12.24 3.42
N ALA A 69 -20.54 12.94 2.73
CA ALA A 69 -20.90 13.78 1.58
C ALA A 69 -21.15 12.96 0.30
N LYS A 70 -20.44 11.83 0.15
CA LYS A 70 -20.50 10.94 -1.01
C LYS A 70 -20.54 9.47 -0.56
N PRO A 71 -21.71 8.95 -0.19
CA PRO A 71 -21.86 7.55 0.24
C PRO A 71 -21.42 6.52 -0.82
N ALA A 72 -21.50 6.90 -2.10
CA ALA A 72 -21.10 6.06 -3.23
C ALA A 72 -19.61 6.15 -3.59
N SER A 73 -18.82 6.95 -2.86
CA SER A 73 -17.39 7.18 -3.14
C SER A 73 -16.60 5.86 -3.19
N PRO A 74 -15.61 5.73 -4.10
CA PRO A 74 -14.68 4.60 -4.09
C PRO A 74 -13.88 4.47 -2.78
N VAL A 75 -13.81 5.53 -1.96
CA VAL A 75 -13.19 5.50 -0.63
C VAL A 75 -13.83 4.45 0.28
N LYS A 76 -15.08 4.03 0.01
CA LYS A 76 -15.76 2.93 0.71
C LYS A 76 -14.97 1.61 0.68
N VAL A 77 -14.02 1.44 -0.26
CA VAL A 77 -13.13 0.27 -0.28
C VAL A 77 -12.37 0.12 1.03
N LEU A 78 -12.03 1.21 1.73
CA LEU A 78 -11.36 1.16 3.04
C LEU A 78 -12.24 0.61 4.16
N ALA A 79 -13.57 0.61 3.97
CA ALA A 79 -14.52 -0.01 4.88
C ALA A 79 -14.84 -1.46 4.49
N ASP A 80 -14.58 -1.87 3.23
CA ASP A 80 -14.80 -3.24 2.76
C ASP A 80 -13.58 -4.15 3.02
N GLY A 81 -13.53 -4.73 4.21
CA GLY A 81 -12.48 -5.66 4.61
C GLY A 81 -12.36 -6.95 3.76
N LYS A 82 -13.26 -7.19 2.80
CA LYS A 82 -13.17 -8.33 1.88
C LYS A 82 -12.32 -8.02 0.64
N THR A 83 -12.17 -6.76 0.28
CA THR A 83 -11.39 -6.32 -0.88
C THR A 83 -9.93 -6.09 -0.49
N PRO A 84 -8.97 -6.76 -1.16
CA PRO A 84 -7.56 -6.61 -0.83
C PRO A 84 -7.01 -5.25 -1.26
N VAL A 85 -6.41 -4.52 -0.32
CA VAL A 85 -5.80 -3.21 -0.57
C VAL A 85 -4.53 -3.02 0.27
N THR A 86 -3.61 -2.22 -0.24
CA THR A 86 -2.54 -1.60 0.53
C THR A 86 -2.78 -0.10 0.57
N ALA A 87 -2.93 0.48 1.76
CA ALA A 87 -3.07 1.93 1.93
C ALA A 87 -1.79 2.53 2.53
N PHE A 88 -1.36 3.68 2.00
CA PHE A 88 -0.31 4.48 2.63
C PHE A 88 -1.00 5.60 3.41
N ILE A 89 -1.01 5.53 4.73
CA ILE A 89 -1.86 6.41 5.53
C ILE A 89 -1.05 7.53 6.19
N PRO A 90 -1.32 8.82 5.87
CA PRO A 90 -0.64 9.93 6.53
C PRO A 90 -1.10 10.04 7.98
N ASN A 91 -0.14 10.27 8.88
CA ASN A 91 -0.44 10.57 10.28
C ASN A 91 -0.81 12.05 10.46
N ASP A 92 -1.23 12.43 11.66
CA ASP A 92 -1.71 13.79 11.92
C ASP A 92 -0.62 14.86 11.73
N LEU A 93 0.64 14.53 12.03
CA LEU A 93 1.79 15.39 11.72
C LEU A 93 1.98 15.60 10.22
N ALA A 94 1.69 14.61 9.38
CA ALA A 94 1.76 14.72 7.92
C ALA A 94 0.75 15.75 7.40
N PHE A 95 -0.48 15.74 7.91
CA PHE A 95 -1.50 16.73 7.56
C PHE A 95 -1.15 18.14 8.07
N ARG A 96 -0.63 18.24 9.28
CA ARG A 96 -0.17 19.53 9.82
C ARG A 96 0.95 20.12 8.97
N ARG A 97 1.87 19.28 8.48
CA ARG A 97 2.92 19.69 7.53
C ARG A 97 2.34 20.13 6.19
N LEU A 98 1.38 19.38 5.65
CA LEU A 98 0.68 19.76 4.41
C LEU A 98 0.07 21.16 4.53
N VAL A 99 -0.64 21.43 5.61
CA VAL A 99 -1.30 22.73 5.80
C VAL A 99 -0.28 23.84 6.02
N ALA A 100 0.80 23.58 6.75
CA ALA A 100 1.88 24.55 6.89
C ALA A 100 2.55 24.89 5.54
N ASP A 101 2.70 23.90 4.67
CA ASP A 101 3.24 24.05 3.31
C ASP A 101 2.33 24.91 2.42
N ILE A 102 1.05 24.57 2.35
CA ILE A 102 -0.01 25.32 1.63
C ILE A 102 -0.10 26.77 2.13
N GLN A 103 0.02 27.00 3.44
CA GLN A 103 -0.05 28.33 4.03
C GLN A 103 1.30 29.07 4.02
N HIS A 104 2.34 28.49 3.42
CA HIS A 104 3.70 29.02 3.38
C HIS A 104 4.23 29.47 4.76
N THR A 105 3.91 28.70 5.81
CA THR A 105 4.28 28.99 7.19
C THR A 105 5.20 27.94 7.79
N LYS A 106 6.09 28.37 8.68
CA LYS A 106 6.96 27.45 9.44
C LYS A 106 6.26 26.88 10.68
N ARG A 107 5.08 27.40 11.05
CA ARG A 107 4.35 27.01 12.26
C ARG A 107 3.37 25.89 11.92
N LEU A 108 3.49 24.77 12.62
CA LEU A 108 2.52 23.68 12.47
C LEU A 108 1.20 24.06 13.15
N PRO A 109 0.06 24.02 12.44
CA PRO A 109 -1.25 24.21 13.05
C PRO A 109 -1.54 23.07 14.04
N GLY A 110 -2.54 23.27 14.91
CA GLY A 110 -3.14 22.16 15.66
C GLY A 110 -3.98 21.26 14.75
N GLU A 111 -4.33 20.06 15.20
CA GLU A 111 -5.01 19.06 14.36
C GLU A 111 -6.37 19.53 13.85
N LYS A 112 -7.18 20.14 14.71
CA LYS A 112 -8.47 20.73 14.30
C LYS A 112 -8.32 21.79 13.22
N ALA A 113 -7.30 22.64 13.32
CA ALA A 113 -7.03 23.67 12.32
C ALA A 113 -6.51 23.04 11.02
N ALA A 114 -5.68 22.00 11.12
CA ALA A 114 -5.22 21.25 9.95
C ALA A 114 -6.39 20.57 9.23
N PHE A 115 -7.26 19.86 9.94
CA PHE A 115 -8.46 19.26 9.38
C PHE A 115 -9.37 20.29 8.71
N THR A 116 -9.60 21.44 9.36
CA THR A 116 -10.42 22.52 8.78
C THR A 116 -9.83 23.05 7.48
N ALA A 117 -8.51 23.25 7.41
CA ALA A 117 -7.85 23.69 6.19
C ALA A 117 -7.93 22.63 5.07
N VAL A 118 -7.71 21.35 5.41
CA VAL A 118 -7.86 20.24 4.44
C VAL A 118 -9.29 20.12 3.94
N ALA A 119 -10.29 20.26 4.82
CA ALA A 119 -11.69 20.29 4.43
C ALA A 119 -12.00 21.47 3.50
N GLY A 120 -11.32 22.61 3.70
CA GLY A 120 -11.40 23.80 2.86
C GLY A 120 -10.91 23.60 1.42
N LEU A 121 -10.10 22.57 1.13
CA LEU A 121 -9.69 22.22 -0.23
C LEU A 121 -10.84 21.68 -1.10
N GLY A 122 -11.98 21.38 -0.48
CA GLY A 122 -13.16 20.84 -1.13
C GLY A 122 -13.19 19.31 -1.15
N ILE A 123 -14.41 18.76 -1.07
CA ILE A 123 -14.62 17.32 -0.87
C ILE A 123 -14.07 16.47 -2.02
N ASN A 124 -14.10 16.98 -3.25
CA ASN A 124 -13.59 16.30 -4.43
C ASN A 124 -12.06 16.15 -4.38
N THR A 125 -11.37 17.21 -3.94
CA THR A 125 -9.92 17.22 -3.78
C THR A 125 -9.51 16.24 -2.69
N VAL A 126 -10.19 16.28 -1.54
CA VAL A 126 -9.92 15.36 -0.42
C VAL A 126 -10.17 13.91 -0.84
N GLU A 127 -11.26 13.61 -1.54
CA GLU A 127 -11.53 12.28 -2.08
C GLU A 127 -10.42 11.79 -3.01
N SER A 128 -9.99 12.62 -3.97
CA SER A 128 -8.90 12.29 -4.89
C SER A 128 -7.59 12.00 -4.16
N VAL A 129 -7.24 12.83 -3.17
CA VAL A 129 -6.07 12.62 -2.32
C VAL A 129 -6.20 11.30 -1.56
N LEU A 130 -7.33 11.00 -0.91
CA LEU A 130 -7.53 9.74 -0.19
C LEU A 130 -7.39 8.53 -1.11
N LEU A 131 -7.93 8.57 -2.33
CA LEU A 131 -7.80 7.48 -3.30
C LEU A 131 -6.37 7.32 -3.81
N TYR A 132 -5.60 8.41 -3.89
CA TYR A 132 -4.20 8.36 -4.30
C TYR A 132 -3.32 7.62 -3.30
N HIS A 133 -3.75 7.56 -2.04
CA HIS A 133 -3.09 6.80 -0.99
C HIS A 133 -3.41 5.29 -1.02
N VAL A 134 -4.36 4.85 -1.85
CA VAL A 134 -4.83 3.47 -1.88
C VAL A 134 -4.31 2.74 -3.12
N VAL A 135 -3.66 1.59 -2.91
CA VAL A 135 -3.24 0.66 -3.96
C VAL A 135 -4.14 -0.58 -3.92
N PRO A 136 -5.05 -0.75 -4.88
CA PRO A 136 -5.94 -1.91 -4.92
C PRO A 136 -5.21 -3.18 -5.34
N GLY A 137 -5.71 -4.33 -4.91
CA GLY A 137 -5.39 -5.64 -5.47
C GLY A 137 -4.27 -6.44 -4.78
N ALA A 138 -3.45 -5.82 -3.94
CA ALA A 138 -2.38 -6.53 -3.24
C ALA A 138 -2.22 -6.08 -1.78
N THR A 139 -1.87 -7.02 -0.90
CA THR A 139 -1.37 -6.75 0.45
C THR A 139 0.14 -6.76 0.47
N ILE A 140 0.75 -5.58 0.56
CA ILE A 140 2.20 -5.44 0.61
C ILE A 140 2.61 -5.38 2.08
N THR A 141 3.25 -6.42 2.59
CA THR A 141 3.83 -6.39 3.95
C THR A 141 5.18 -5.67 3.96
N ARG A 142 5.68 -5.29 5.13
CA ARG A 142 7.03 -4.72 5.31
C ARG A 142 8.11 -5.56 4.63
N LYS A 143 8.02 -6.89 4.74
CA LYS A 143 9.00 -7.82 4.14
C LYS A 143 8.98 -7.72 2.60
N ALA A 144 7.81 -7.55 1.99
CA ALA A 144 7.67 -7.36 0.55
C ALA A 144 8.09 -5.94 0.15
N ALA A 145 7.65 -4.92 0.89
CA ALA A 145 7.97 -3.51 0.63
C ALA A 145 9.49 -3.27 0.59
N LEU A 146 10.25 -3.84 1.52
CA LEU A 146 11.72 -3.71 1.57
C LEU A 146 12.47 -4.40 0.42
N LYS A 147 11.77 -5.20 -0.39
CA LYS A 147 12.29 -5.86 -1.59
C LYS A 147 11.72 -5.28 -2.89
N SER A 148 10.89 -4.24 -2.77
CA SER A 148 10.15 -3.66 -3.90
C SER A 148 10.82 -2.39 -4.41
N ASP A 149 12.15 -2.31 -4.36
CA ASP A 149 12.86 -1.13 -4.86
C ASP A 149 12.60 -0.92 -6.35
N GLY A 150 12.30 0.32 -6.74
CA GLY A 150 11.91 0.70 -8.10
C GLY A 150 10.51 0.24 -8.53
N ALA A 151 9.74 -0.43 -7.68
CA ALA A 151 8.39 -0.89 -8.02
C ALA A 151 7.46 0.28 -8.32
N LYS A 152 6.59 0.11 -9.32
CA LYS A 152 5.55 1.07 -9.69
C LYS A 152 4.20 0.56 -9.21
N LEU A 153 3.58 1.27 -8.26
CA LEU A 153 2.29 0.92 -7.70
C LEU A 153 1.21 1.79 -8.34
N LYS A 154 0.20 1.16 -8.93
CA LYS A 154 -0.98 1.85 -9.46
C LYS A 154 -1.96 2.13 -8.32
N THR A 155 -2.26 3.40 -8.12
CA THR A 155 -3.19 3.88 -7.09
C THR A 155 -4.64 3.77 -7.56
N ALA A 156 -5.61 3.95 -6.67
CA ALA A 156 -7.03 3.90 -6.99
C ALA A 156 -7.49 5.07 -7.88
N THR A 157 -6.74 6.17 -7.95
CA THR A 157 -6.97 7.25 -8.93
C THR A 157 -6.46 6.89 -10.33
N GLY A 158 -5.71 5.79 -10.46
CA GLY A 158 -5.07 5.35 -11.70
C GLY A 158 -3.65 5.89 -11.90
N ALA A 159 -3.25 6.91 -11.13
CA ALA A 159 -1.88 7.43 -11.12
C ALA A 159 -0.90 6.44 -10.47
N THR A 160 0.39 6.57 -10.78
CA THR A 160 1.44 5.66 -10.29
C THR A 160 2.31 6.34 -9.26
N ILE A 161 2.64 5.61 -8.19
CA ILE A 161 3.70 5.98 -7.24
C ILE A 161 4.86 5.00 -7.39
N LYS A 162 6.10 5.50 -7.32
CA LYS A 162 7.31 4.66 -7.37
C LYS A 162 7.84 4.44 -5.96
N VAL A 163 8.18 3.20 -5.65
CA VAL A 163 8.82 2.82 -4.39
C VAL A 163 10.33 3.02 -4.53
N ASP A 164 10.94 3.71 -3.59
CA ASP A 164 12.38 3.91 -3.48
C ASP A 164 12.86 3.36 -2.13
N VAL A 165 13.62 2.25 -2.17
CA VAL A 165 14.18 1.61 -0.98
C VAL A 165 15.66 1.89 -0.90
N TYR A 166 16.05 2.72 0.07
CA TYR A 166 17.42 3.20 0.20
C TYR A 166 17.99 2.98 1.61
N GLY A 167 19.31 3.10 1.73
CA GLY A 167 20.05 2.91 2.97
C GLY A 167 20.71 1.53 3.09
N ARG A 168 21.96 1.52 3.57
CA ARG A 168 22.80 0.31 3.64
C ARG A 168 22.49 -0.55 4.87
N TRP A 169 22.42 0.07 6.05
CA TRP A 169 22.24 -0.61 7.34
C TRP A 169 20.82 -0.47 7.88
N HIS A 170 20.23 0.71 7.74
CA HIS A 170 18.84 0.99 8.10
C HIS A 170 18.06 1.34 6.83
N LYS A 171 17.46 0.31 6.21
CA LYS A 171 16.64 0.50 5.02
C LYS A 171 15.42 1.36 5.33
N ARG A 172 15.19 2.36 4.49
CA ARG A 172 14.06 3.27 4.52
C ARG A 172 13.30 3.14 3.21
N ILE A 173 12.02 3.49 3.23
CA ILE A 173 11.18 3.47 2.03
C ILE A 173 10.61 4.86 1.84
N ALA A 174 10.96 5.48 0.72
CA ALA A 174 10.30 6.67 0.19
C ALA A 174 9.29 6.26 -0.89
N LEU A 175 8.23 7.04 -0.99
CA LEU A 175 7.24 6.95 -2.05
C LEU A 175 7.39 8.18 -2.91
N ILE A 176 7.78 7.97 -4.17
CA ILE A 176 7.92 9.03 -5.17
C ILE A 176 6.56 9.18 -5.85
N ASP A 177 5.90 10.30 -5.60
CA ASP A 177 4.61 10.65 -6.16
C ASP A 177 4.71 11.61 -7.35
N ALA A 178 3.57 12.13 -7.80
CA ALA A 178 3.48 13.03 -8.93
C ALA A 178 3.98 14.44 -8.59
N ASP A 179 3.92 14.81 -7.31
CA ASP A 179 4.32 16.10 -6.82
C ASP A 179 5.85 16.24 -6.81
N ARG A 180 6.36 17.24 -7.51
CA ARG A 180 7.80 17.52 -7.60
C ARG A 180 8.23 18.71 -6.75
N SER A 181 7.28 19.38 -6.10
CA SER A 181 7.47 20.61 -5.34
C SER A 181 7.80 20.36 -3.87
N ASP A 182 7.43 19.20 -3.31
CA ASP A 182 7.79 18.78 -1.94
C ASP A 182 8.60 17.48 -1.93
N ARG A 183 9.22 17.24 -0.78
CA ARG A 183 9.99 16.03 -0.50
C ARG A 183 9.03 14.84 -0.32
N ASN A 184 9.19 13.85 -1.18
CA ASN A 184 8.61 12.51 -1.12
C ASN A 184 8.30 11.98 0.30
N PRO A 185 7.07 11.47 0.53
CA PRO A 185 6.69 10.81 1.78
C PRO A 185 7.55 9.58 2.09
N ARG A 186 7.77 9.31 3.37
CA ARG A 186 8.50 8.16 3.86
C ARG A 186 7.63 7.32 4.77
N ILE A 187 7.79 6.00 4.70
CA ILE A 187 7.10 5.10 5.60
C ILE A 187 7.69 5.23 7.01
N ASN A 188 6.84 5.58 7.98
CA ASN A 188 7.19 5.74 9.39
C ASN A 188 6.59 4.63 10.28
N ARG A 189 5.55 3.93 9.81
CA ARG A 189 4.91 2.82 10.52
C ARG A 189 4.55 1.72 9.52
N PHE A 190 4.89 0.49 9.83
CA PHE A 190 4.65 -0.64 8.94
C PHE A 190 3.50 -1.51 9.40
N ASP A 191 2.89 -2.23 8.46
CA ASP A 191 2.06 -3.42 8.71
C ASP A 191 0.85 -3.17 9.62
N ILE A 192 0.20 -2.01 9.48
CA ILE A 192 -1.07 -1.70 10.16
C ILE A 192 -2.13 -2.64 9.61
N ASN A 193 -2.92 -3.26 10.50
CA ASN A 193 -3.93 -4.26 10.18
C ASN A 193 -3.39 -5.59 9.59
N LYS A 194 -2.10 -5.90 9.81
CA LYS A 194 -1.49 -7.15 9.33
C LYS A 194 -2.28 -8.40 9.71
N GLY A 195 -2.38 -9.32 8.77
CA GLY A 195 -3.14 -10.57 8.91
C GLY A 195 -4.54 -10.48 8.32
N ASN A 196 -4.95 -9.30 7.82
CA ASN A 196 -6.19 -9.09 7.08
C ASN A 196 -5.91 -8.83 5.60
N LYS A 197 -6.97 -8.89 4.78
CA LYS A 197 -6.90 -8.54 3.36
C LYS A 197 -6.58 -7.07 3.11
N GLN A 198 -6.79 -6.20 4.09
CA GLN A 198 -6.39 -4.81 4.01
C GLN A 198 -5.20 -4.56 4.92
N ILE A 199 -4.16 -3.94 4.37
CA ILE A 199 -2.98 -3.56 5.13
C ILE A 199 -2.66 -2.09 4.88
N ALA A 200 -2.09 -1.42 5.87
CA ALA A 200 -1.64 -0.06 5.70
C ALA A 200 -0.21 0.18 6.22
N HIS A 201 0.44 1.19 5.66
CA HIS A 201 1.72 1.70 6.13
C HIS A 201 1.58 3.18 6.42
N GLY A 202 1.93 3.61 7.62
CA GLY A 202 1.96 5.02 8.01
C GLY A 202 3.05 5.76 7.23
N ILE A 203 2.74 6.97 6.78
CA ILE A 203 3.67 7.85 6.06
C ILE A 203 3.78 9.21 6.77
N ASP A 204 4.95 9.85 6.63
CA ASP A 204 5.29 11.10 7.31
C ASP A 204 4.88 12.39 6.58
N ARG A 205 4.24 12.22 5.41
CA ARG A 205 3.68 13.27 4.55
C ARG A 205 2.51 12.75 3.73
N VAL A 206 1.66 13.65 3.29
CA VAL A 206 0.52 13.35 2.40
C VAL A 206 1.03 13.17 0.97
N LEU A 207 0.67 12.07 0.31
CA LEU A 207 0.86 11.88 -1.13
C LEU A 207 -0.09 12.80 -1.89
N ARG A 208 0.42 13.51 -2.89
CA ARG A 208 -0.36 14.51 -3.63
C ARG A 208 -0.48 14.11 -5.12
N PRO A 209 -1.70 13.87 -5.64
CA PRO A 209 -1.88 13.50 -7.05
C PRO A 209 -1.68 14.68 -8.00
N ILE A 210 -1.67 15.89 -7.46
CA ILE A 210 -1.48 17.17 -8.14
C ILE A 210 -0.81 18.12 -7.14
N ASP A 211 -0.07 19.11 -7.64
CA ASP A 211 0.41 20.21 -6.80
C ASP A 211 -0.82 20.92 -6.19
N LEU A 212 -0.86 20.99 -4.87
CA LEU A 212 -1.91 21.70 -4.15
C LEU A 212 -1.52 23.18 -4.04
N PRO A 213 -2.51 24.10 -4.11
CA PRO A 213 -2.27 25.54 -4.11
C PRO A 213 -1.61 26.04 -2.82
#